data_AF-A0A3N0XUP1-F1
#
_entry.id   AF-A0A3N0XUP1-F1
#
_cell.length_a   1.000
_cell.length_b   1.000
_cell.length_c   1.000
_cell.angle_alpha   90.00
_cell.angle_beta   90.00
_cell.angle_gamma   90.00
#
_symmetry.space_group_name_H-M   'P 1'
#
loop_
_entity.id
_entity.type
_entity.pdbx_description
1 polymer ?
#
loop_
_entity_poly.entity_id
_entity_poly.type
_entity_poly.pdbx_seq_one_letter_code
_entity_poly.pdbx_strand_id
1 'polypeptide(L)'
;MSTETHVKDIKPGLKNLNVIFIVLETGRVTKTKDGHEVRTCKVADKTGSISISVWDEVGGLIQAGDIIRLTKGYASVFKGCLTLYTGRGGELQKIGEFCMVYSEVPNFSEPNPEYLAQMNKTGLNDQSNMNSSTGATAAGWTSEWWKRKQVDAKSWCGGKFRKQRQGDTENSQKMI
;
A
#
# COMPACT_ATOMS: atom_id res chain seq x y z
N MET A 1 7.98 -4.26 -28.04
CA MET A 1 8.64 -3.52 -26.94
C MET A 1 7.62 -3.34 -25.83
N SER A 2 7.68 -4.14 -24.78
CA SER A 2 6.81 -3.97 -23.61
C SER A 2 7.27 -2.70 -22.89
N THR A 3 6.41 -1.69 -22.78
CA THR A 3 6.74 -0.46 -22.05
C THR A 3 6.73 -0.74 -20.55
N GLU A 4 7.89 -0.73 -19.91
CA GLU A 4 8.01 -0.79 -18.46
C GLU A 4 7.52 0.53 -17.84
N THR A 5 6.65 0.38 -16.84
CA THR A 5 6.14 1.49 -16.04
C THR A 5 6.91 1.53 -14.73
N HIS A 6 7.39 2.71 -14.34
CA HIS A 6 8.08 2.89 -13.07
C HIS A 6 7.09 3.11 -11.93
N VAL A 7 7.51 2.81 -10.70
CA VAL A 7 6.68 2.98 -9.51
C VAL A 7 6.15 4.41 -9.36
N LYS A 8 6.97 5.42 -9.67
CA LYS A 8 6.56 6.85 -9.60
C LYS A 8 5.40 7.25 -10.51
N ASP A 9 5.20 6.51 -11.61
CA ASP A 9 4.17 6.84 -12.61
C ASP A 9 2.83 6.15 -12.28
N ILE A 10 2.81 5.32 -11.24
CA ILE A 10 1.64 4.57 -10.80
C ILE A 10 0.67 5.51 -10.07
N LYS A 11 -0.58 5.51 -10.55
CA LYS A 11 -1.70 6.26 -9.97
C LYS A 11 -2.87 5.31 -9.70
N PRO A 12 -3.75 5.64 -8.74
CA PRO A 12 -4.97 4.87 -8.53
C PRO A 12 -5.80 4.75 -9.80
N GLY A 13 -6.32 3.56 -10.08
CA GLY A 13 -7.18 3.30 -11.23
C GLY A 13 -6.44 2.95 -12.53
N LEU A 14 -5.10 3.02 -12.55
CA LEU A 14 -4.32 2.53 -13.68
C LEU A 14 -4.40 1.00 -13.78
N LYS A 15 -4.52 0.51 -15.01
CA LYS A 15 -4.63 -0.91 -15.38
C LYS A 15 -3.58 -1.24 -16.43
N ASN A 16 -3.39 -2.54 -16.70
CA ASN A 16 -2.42 -3.03 -17.68
C ASN A 16 -0.98 -2.56 -17.41
N LEU A 17 -0.63 -2.45 -16.13
CA LEU A 17 0.70 -2.03 -15.68
C LEU A 17 1.71 -3.16 -15.87
N ASN A 18 2.86 -2.84 -16.45
CA ASN A 18 4.01 -3.75 -16.54
C ASN A 18 5.14 -3.14 -15.73
N VAL A 19 5.45 -3.72 -14.57
CA VAL A 19 6.40 -3.15 -13.60
C VAL A 19 7.38 -4.23 -13.20
N ILE A 20 8.66 -3.89 -13.15
CA ILE A 20 9.70 -4.72 -12.53
C ILE A 20 10.05 -4.08 -11.20
N PHE A 21 10.11 -4.90 -10.16
CA PHE A 21 10.45 -4.44 -8.82
C PHE A 21 11.21 -5.52 -8.05
N ILE A 22 11.94 -5.08 -7.03
CA ILE A 22 12.54 -5.96 -6.03
C ILE A 22 11.68 -5.97 -4.77
N VAL A 23 11.55 -7.15 -4.17
CA VAL A 23 10.84 -7.32 -2.90
C VAL A 23 11.77 -6.95 -1.76
N LEU A 24 11.35 -5.99 -0.93
CA LEU A 24 12.12 -5.56 0.24
C LEU A 24 11.71 -6.34 1.47
N GLU A 25 10.40 -6.41 1.72
CA GLU A 25 9.85 -7.03 2.92
C GLU A 25 8.55 -7.77 2.59
N THR A 26 8.42 -8.97 3.13
CA THR A 26 7.18 -9.74 3.09
C THR A 26 6.39 -9.51 4.37
N GLY A 27 5.20 -8.92 4.26
CA GLY A 27 4.32 -8.66 5.40
C GLY A 27 3.54 -9.89 5.85
N ARG A 28 2.59 -9.65 6.77
CA ARG A 28 1.77 -10.72 7.37
C ARG A 28 0.80 -11.33 6.36
N VAL A 29 0.63 -12.65 6.45
CA VAL A 29 -0.42 -13.37 5.74
C VAL A 29 -1.74 -13.19 6.45
N THR A 30 -2.76 -12.74 5.73
CA THR A 30 -4.13 -12.60 6.20
C THR A 30 -5.00 -13.58 5.44
N LYS A 31 -5.77 -14.41 6.14
CA LYS A 31 -6.76 -15.28 5.49
C LYS A 31 -8.09 -14.54 5.34
N THR A 32 -8.66 -14.55 4.15
CA THR A 32 -10.02 -14.08 3.92
C THR A 32 -11.02 -15.09 4.46
N LYS A 33 -12.29 -14.68 4.60
CA LYS A 33 -13.38 -15.56 5.04
C LYS A 33 -13.61 -16.73 4.08
N ASP A 34 -13.24 -16.54 2.82
CA ASP A 34 -13.39 -17.51 1.74
C ASP A 34 -12.21 -18.51 1.70
N GLY A 35 -11.24 -18.38 2.62
CA GLY A 35 -10.09 -19.28 2.73
C GLY A 35 -8.87 -18.87 1.91
N HIS A 36 -8.96 -17.80 1.11
CA HIS A 36 -7.83 -17.29 0.35
C HIS A 36 -6.79 -16.61 1.24
N GLU A 37 -5.52 -16.91 0.99
CA GLU A 37 -4.41 -16.27 1.68
C GLU A 37 -4.00 -15.00 0.93
N VAL A 38 -3.94 -13.87 1.63
CA VAL A 38 -3.50 -12.59 1.06
C VAL A 38 -2.28 -12.11 1.83
N ARG A 39 -1.19 -11.87 1.10
CA ARG A 39 0.06 -11.35 1.66
C ARG A 39 0.32 -9.95 1.09
N THR A 40 0.62 -9.00 1.97
CA THR A 40 1.07 -7.67 1.55
C THR A 40 2.59 -7.64 1.60
N CYS A 41 3.24 -7.28 0.49
CA CYS A 41 4.69 -7.15 0.41
C CYS A 41 5.07 -5.71 0.08
N LYS A 42 6.16 -5.22 0.67
CA LYS A 42 6.78 -3.96 0.30
C LYS A 42 7.75 -4.24 -0.85
N VAL A 43 7.56 -3.57 -1.96
CA VAL A 43 8.39 -3.68 -3.15
C VAL A 43 8.94 -2.33 -3.55
N ALA A 44 10.07 -2.31 -4.24
CA ALA A 44 10.70 -1.07 -4.68
C ALA A 44 11.32 -1.20 -6.06
N ASP A 45 11.48 -0.05 -6.68
CA ASP A 45 12.22 0.16 -7.92
C ASP A 45 13.16 1.36 -7.71
N LYS A 46 14.00 1.70 -8.68
CA LYS A 46 14.89 2.86 -8.66
C LYS A 46 14.16 4.19 -8.39
N THR A 47 12.84 4.23 -8.60
CA THR A 47 12.02 5.45 -8.48
C THR A 47 11.30 5.60 -7.13
N GLY A 48 11.22 4.54 -6.32
CA GLY A 48 10.53 4.56 -5.03
C GLY A 48 9.95 3.20 -4.65
N SER A 49 9.24 3.16 -3.52
CA SER A 49 8.61 1.94 -3.02
C SER A 49 7.08 2.00 -3.06
N ILE A 50 6.47 0.82 -3.21
CA ILE A 50 5.03 0.62 -3.20
C ILE A 50 4.70 -0.73 -2.55
N SER A 51 3.48 -0.88 -2.07
CA SER A 51 2.96 -2.11 -1.46
C SER A 51 2.20 -2.89 -2.52
N ILE A 52 2.42 -4.20 -2.59
CA ILE A 52 1.68 -5.12 -3.46
C ILE A 52 0.93 -6.13 -2.60
N SER A 53 -0.31 -6.43 -2.95
CA SER A 53 -1.08 -7.52 -2.35
C SER A 53 -1.12 -8.71 -3.30
N VAL A 54 -0.54 -9.82 -2.86
CA VAL A 54 -0.47 -11.07 -3.62
C VAL A 54 -1.38 -12.09 -2.96
N TRP A 55 -2.10 -12.83 -3.80
CA TRP A 55 -3.11 -13.80 -3.38
C TRP A 55 -2.59 -15.24 -3.53
N ASP A 56 -3.14 -16.12 -2.72
CA ASP A 56 -2.95 -17.57 -2.75
C ASP A 56 -1.48 -18.02 -2.58
N GLU A 57 -1.16 -19.19 -3.11
CA GLU A 57 0.17 -19.82 -3.04
C GLU A 57 1.28 -18.97 -3.66
N VAL A 58 0.95 -18.12 -4.65
CA VAL A 58 1.90 -17.21 -5.29
C VAL A 58 2.51 -16.27 -4.25
N GLY A 59 1.73 -15.82 -3.27
CA GLY A 59 2.23 -14.99 -2.16
C GLY A 59 3.18 -15.74 -1.22
N GLY A 60 3.07 -17.07 -1.15
CA GLY A 60 3.94 -17.92 -0.32
C GLY A 60 5.32 -18.16 -0.94
N LEU A 61 5.42 -18.14 -2.27
CA LEU A 61 6.68 -18.34 -3.00
C LEU A 61 7.60 -17.12 -2.98
N ILE A 62 7.03 -15.93 -2.74
CA ILE A 62 7.77 -14.66 -2.77
C ILE A 62 8.61 -14.51 -1.50
N GLN A 63 9.90 -14.22 -1.70
CA GLN A 63 10.86 -13.92 -0.65
C GLN A 63 11.42 -12.50 -0.76
N ALA A 64 11.92 -11.97 0.35
CA ALA A 64 12.67 -10.73 0.34
C ALA A 64 13.96 -10.89 -0.50
N GLY A 65 14.23 -9.91 -1.37
CA GLY A 65 15.34 -9.95 -2.32
C GLY A 65 14.97 -10.46 -3.72
N ASP A 66 13.77 -11.01 -3.92
CA ASP A 66 13.33 -11.47 -5.24
C ASP A 66 13.06 -10.29 -6.19
N ILE A 67 13.48 -10.45 -7.45
CA ILE A 67 13.15 -9.52 -8.54
C ILE A 67 12.00 -10.13 -9.33
N ILE A 68 10.87 -9.44 -9.33
CA ILE A 68 9.63 -9.91 -9.93
C ILE A 68 9.17 -8.94 -11.01
N ARG A 69 8.79 -9.49 -12.16
CA ARG A 69 8.09 -8.79 -13.22
C ARG A 69 6.59 -9.03 -13.06
N LEU A 70 5.87 -7.95 -12.79
CA LEU A 70 4.42 -7.92 -12.83
C LEU A 70 3.98 -7.53 -14.25
N THR A 71 3.09 -8.34 -14.84
CA THR A 71 2.44 -8.01 -16.10
C THR A 71 0.93 -7.84 -15.90
N LYS A 72 0.34 -6.91 -16.67
CA LYS A 72 -1.08 -6.55 -16.58
C LYS A 72 -1.58 -6.31 -15.14
N GLY A 73 -0.74 -5.69 -14.32
CA GLY A 73 -1.11 -5.25 -12.98
C GLY A 73 -2.12 -4.11 -13.00
N TYR A 74 -2.72 -3.85 -11.84
CA TYR A 74 -3.49 -2.63 -11.61
C TYR A 74 -3.17 -2.04 -10.24
N ALA A 75 -3.34 -0.73 -10.13
CA ALA A 75 -3.14 -0.02 -8.87
C ALA A 75 -4.48 0.47 -8.34
N SER A 76 -4.74 0.21 -7.07
CA SER A 76 -5.95 0.65 -6.38
C SER A 76 -5.60 1.14 -4.98
N VAL A 77 -6.40 2.08 -4.47
CA VAL A 77 -6.24 2.55 -3.11
C VAL A 77 -7.02 1.63 -2.19
N PHE A 78 -6.34 1.07 -1.18
CA PHE A 78 -6.96 0.29 -0.12
C PHE A 78 -6.65 0.94 1.22
N LYS A 79 -7.70 1.33 1.96
CA LYS A 79 -7.59 2.03 3.26
C LYS A 79 -6.69 3.28 3.22
N GLY A 80 -6.70 4.02 2.10
CA GLY A 80 -5.87 5.21 1.90
C GLY A 80 -4.44 4.94 1.40
N CYS A 81 -4.02 3.67 1.30
CA CYS A 81 -2.72 3.29 0.77
C CYS A 81 -2.84 2.88 -0.70
N LEU A 82 -1.98 3.42 -1.57
CA LEU A 82 -1.87 2.94 -2.94
C LEU A 82 -1.25 1.54 -2.94
N THR A 83 -1.98 0.56 -3.45
CA THR A 83 -1.58 -0.85 -3.45
C THR A 83 -1.65 -1.41 -4.87
N LEU A 84 -0.62 -2.16 -5.24
CA LEU A 84 -0.57 -2.92 -6.48
C LEU A 84 -1.24 -4.28 -6.33
N TYR A 85 -1.87 -4.69 -7.41
CA TYR A 85 -2.56 -5.97 -7.53
C TYR A 85 -2.29 -6.60 -8.90
N THR A 86 -2.40 -7.92 -8.97
CA THR A 86 -2.34 -8.66 -10.22
C THR A 86 -3.69 -8.59 -10.93
N GLY A 87 -3.73 -8.11 -12.18
CA GLY A 87 -4.96 -8.00 -12.96
C GLY A 87 -5.40 -9.31 -13.60
N ARG A 88 -6.56 -9.28 -14.27
CA ARG A 88 -7.11 -10.45 -14.97
C ARG A 88 -6.20 -10.86 -16.13
N GLY A 89 -5.67 -12.07 -16.07
CA GLY A 89 -4.71 -12.59 -17.05
C GLY A 89 -3.33 -11.94 -16.97
N GLY A 90 -3.03 -11.27 -15.85
CA GLY A 90 -1.69 -10.86 -15.46
C GLY A 90 -0.99 -11.95 -14.65
N GLU A 91 0.33 -11.88 -14.61
CA GLU A 91 1.17 -12.83 -13.91
C GLU A 91 2.32 -12.13 -13.18
N LEU A 92 2.82 -12.80 -12.14
CA LEU A 92 4.03 -12.44 -11.41
C LEU A 92 5.12 -13.43 -11.80
N GLN A 93 6.18 -12.95 -12.44
CA GLN A 93 7.28 -13.78 -12.87
C GLN A 93 8.56 -13.40 -12.14
N LYS A 94 9.13 -14.31 -11.36
CA LYS A 94 10.48 -14.14 -10.80
C LYS A 94 11.48 -14.18 -11.95
N ILE A 95 12.25 -13.09 -12.10
CA ILE A 95 13.27 -12.95 -13.16
C ILE A 95 14.70 -12.95 -12.60
N GLY A 96 14.86 -12.80 -11.28
CA GLY A 96 16.16 -12.79 -10.62
C GLY A 96 16.05 -12.53 -9.12
N GLU A 97 17.18 -12.25 -8.49
CA GLU A 97 17.29 -11.89 -7.07
C GLU A 97 18.47 -10.95 -6.82
N PHE A 98 18.38 -10.13 -5.77
CA PHE A 98 19.43 -9.31 -5.15
C PHE A 98 20.03 -8.13 -5.96
N CYS A 99 20.16 -8.24 -7.29
CA CYS A 99 20.97 -7.32 -8.10
C CYS A 99 20.23 -6.11 -8.69
N MET A 100 19.03 -5.76 -8.20
CA MET A 100 18.28 -4.62 -8.71
C MET A 100 18.53 -3.36 -7.87
N VAL A 101 18.86 -2.25 -8.53
CA VAL A 101 18.97 -0.93 -7.87
C VAL A 101 17.57 -0.45 -7.50
N TYR A 102 17.35 -0.12 -6.23
CA TYR A 102 16.06 0.35 -5.71
C TYR A 102 16.20 1.59 -4.83
N SER A 103 15.10 2.35 -4.72
CA SER A 103 14.94 3.42 -3.75
C SER A 103 13.73 3.15 -2.88
N GLU A 104 13.88 3.25 -1.56
CA GLU A 104 12.75 3.12 -0.62
C GLU A 104 11.93 4.40 -0.50
N VAL A 105 12.50 5.54 -0.90
CA VAL A 105 11.89 6.87 -0.78
C VAL A 105 11.77 7.48 -2.18
N PRO A 106 10.63 8.06 -2.55
CA PRO A 106 9.38 8.18 -1.79
C PRO A 106 8.57 6.87 -1.74
N ASN A 107 7.81 6.68 -0.66
CA ASN A 107 6.89 5.57 -0.50
C ASN A 107 5.48 5.96 -0.98
N PHE A 108 5.09 5.46 -2.14
CA PHE A 108 3.81 5.79 -2.78
C PHE A 108 2.60 5.14 -2.08
N SER A 109 2.83 4.17 -1.22
CA SER A 109 1.79 3.54 -0.40
C SER A 109 1.55 4.24 0.93
N GLU A 110 2.27 5.32 1.24
CA GLU A 110 1.96 6.08 2.44
C GLU A 110 0.51 6.57 2.40
N PRO A 111 -0.20 6.50 3.53
CA PRO A 111 -1.59 6.92 3.60
C PRO A 111 -1.67 8.43 3.35
N ASN A 112 -1.94 8.81 2.10
CA ASN A 112 -2.14 10.21 1.73
C ASN A 112 -3.55 10.62 2.18
N PRO A 113 -3.70 11.68 3.01
CA PRO A 113 -5.00 12.26 3.37
C PRO A 113 -5.89 12.57 2.17
N GLU A 114 -5.28 12.88 1.02
CA GLU A 114 -5.98 13.20 -0.22
C GLU A 114 -6.69 11.98 -0.83
N TYR A 115 -6.10 10.77 -0.73
CA TYR A 115 -6.77 9.54 -1.18
C TYR A 115 -7.91 9.13 -0.26
N LEU A 116 -7.78 9.39 1.04
CA LEU A 116 -8.88 9.19 2.00
C LEU A 116 -10.07 10.11 1.69
N ALA A 117 -9.82 11.36 1.30
CA ALA A 117 -10.85 12.31 0.91
C ALA A 117 -11.59 11.92 -0.39
N GLN A 118 -10.92 11.25 -1.33
CA GLN A 118 -11.53 10.78 -2.58
C GLN A 118 -12.45 9.57 -2.37
N MET A 119 -12.13 8.65 -1.45
CA MET A 119 -13.02 7.53 -1.09
C MET A 119 -14.38 8.03 -0.55
N ASN A 120 -14.39 9.17 0.15
CA ASN A 120 -15.62 9.77 0.67
C ASN A 120 -16.48 10.46 -0.40
N LYS A 121 -15.96 10.71 -1.61
CA LYS A 121 -16.74 11.31 -2.72
C LYS A 121 -17.42 10.26 -3.61
N THR A 122 -16.87 9.06 -3.74
CA THR A 122 -17.46 7.99 -4.58
C THR A 122 -18.67 7.29 -3.96
N GLY A 123 -19.13 7.69 -2.77
CA GLY A 123 -20.37 7.22 -2.14
C GLY A 123 -21.62 8.06 -2.44
N LEU A 124 -21.54 9.14 -3.23
CA LEU A 124 -22.64 10.07 -3.48
C LEU A 124 -22.67 10.52 -4.95
N ASN A 125 -22.91 9.60 -5.89
CA ASN A 125 -23.30 10.01 -7.24
C ASN A 125 -24.35 9.08 -7.86
N ASP A 126 -25.48 8.95 -7.17
CA ASP A 126 -26.75 8.57 -7.80
C ASP A 126 -27.86 9.47 -7.23
N GLN A 127 -27.96 10.68 -7.78
CA GLN A 127 -29.21 11.44 -7.91
C GLN A 127 -28.92 12.80 -8.57
N SER A 128 -29.05 12.83 -9.90
CA SER A 128 -29.40 14.06 -10.60
C SER A 128 -30.85 13.95 -11.08
N ASN A 129 -31.78 14.38 -10.24
CA ASN A 129 -33.07 14.85 -10.73
C ASN A 129 -33.46 16.10 -9.94
N MET A 130 -33.40 17.25 -10.61
CA MET A 130 -33.89 18.51 -10.08
C MET A 130 -35.41 18.51 -10.11
N ASN A 131 -36.05 18.78 -8.96
CA ASN A 131 -37.24 19.62 -8.98
C ASN A 131 -37.39 20.40 -7.67
N SER A 132 -37.97 21.58 -7.85
CA SER A 132 -38.10 22.74 -7.00
C SER A 132 -38.92 22.57 -5.71
N SER A 133 -38.62 23.49 -4.78
CA SER A 133 -39.55 24.39 -4.07
C SER A 133 -39.68 24.26 -2.54
N THR A 134 -39.72 25.44 -1.92
CA THR A 134 -40.25 25.81 -0.60
C THR A 134 -39.46 25.47 0.67
N GLY A 135 -38.87 26.53 1.27
CA GLY A 135 -39.37 27.09 2.53
C GLY A 135 -38.91 26.50 3.87
N ALA A 136 -38.09 27.29 4.57
CA ALA A 136 -38.04 27.46 6.04
C ALA A 136 -37.41 26.35 6.93
N THR A 137 -36.22 26.63 7.46
CA THR A 137 -35.97 27.12 8.84
C THR A 137 -34.49 26.93 9.16
N ALA A 138 -33.84 28.03 9.56
CA ALA A 138 -32.44 28.04 9.96
C ALA A 138 -32.31 27.55 11.41
N ALA A 139 -31.69 26.39 11.60
CA ALA A 139 -31.10 25.99 12.87
C ALA A 139 -29.63 25.67 12.61
N GLY A 140 -28.76 26.61 12.99
CA GLY A 140 -27.32 26.47 12.87
C GLY A 140 -26.79 25.34 13.76
N TRP A 141 -26.00 24.45 13.18
CA TRP A 141 -25.18 23.50 13.93
C TRP A 141 -23.74 23.95 13.79
N THR A 142 -23.26 24.60 14.84
CA THR A 142 -21.85 24.92 15.03
C THR A 142 -21.08 23.62 15.23
N SER A 143 -19.95 23.56 14.53
CA SER A 143 -18.78 22.73 14.79
C SER A 143 -18.56 22.42 16.28
N GLU A 144 -18.54 21.13 16.64
CA GLU A 144 -17.70 20.53 17.71
C GLU A 144 -18.03 19.02 17.86
N TRP A 145 -17.38 18.17 17.05
CA TRP A 145 -17.45 16.71 17.19
C TRP A 145 -16.05 16.08 17.20
N TRP A 146 -15.12 16.66 17.96
CA TRP A 146 -13.74 16.16 18.12
C TRP A 146 -13.33 15.87 19.57
N LYS A 147 -14.29 15.78 20.50
CA LYS A 147 -14.02 15.27 21.84
C LYS A 147 -15.02 14.18 22.24
N ARG A 148 -14.48 12.96 22.30
CA ARG A 148 -14.76 11.93 23.33
C ARG A 148 -15.81 10.86 22.99
N LYS A 149 -15.31 9.72 22.50
CA LYS A 149 -15.52 8.33 23.02
C LYS A 149 -14.88 7.34 22.04
N GLN A 150 -13.58 7.09 22.17
CA GLN A 150 -13.00 5.85 22.70
C GLN A 150 -13.93 4.98 23.55
N VAL A 151 -14.37 3.85 22.95
CA VAL A 151 -14.56 2.45 23.43
C VAL A 151 -15.43 1.84 22.31
N ASP A 152 -14.99 0.98 21.40
CA ASP A 152 -14.18 -0.23 21.52
C ASP A 152 -13.42 -0.47 20.21
N ALA A 153 -12.10 -0.60 20.29
CA ALA A 153 -11.27 -1.16 19.23
C ALA A 153 -10.14 -1.98 19.86
N LYS A 154 -10.51 -3.13 20.43
CA LYS A 154 -9.55 -4.20 20.74
C LYS A 154 -9.27 -4.96 19.46
N SER A 155 -8.14 -4.68 18.80
CA SER A 155 -7.39 -5.67 18.02
C SER A 155 -6.01 -5.11 17.63
N TRP A 156 -5.00 -5.61 18.34
CA TRP A 156 -3.58 -5.69 17.93
C TRP A 156 -2.83 -4.41 17.51
N CYS A 157 -2.51 -3.56 18.49
CA CYS A 157 -1.28 -2.78 18.49
C CYS A 157 -0.38 -3.28 19.63
N GLY A 158 0.42 -4.31 19.33
CA GLY A 158 1.45 -4.81 20.22
C GLY A 158 2.76 -4.91 19.45
N GLY A 159 3.60 -3.88 19.56
CA GLY A 159 4.90 -3.86 18.91
C GLY A 159 5.60 -2.53 19.13
N LYS A 160 6.29 -2.40 20.27
CA LYS A 160 7.16 -1.28 20.59
C LYS A 160 8.16 -1.06 19.45
N PHE A 161 8.15 0.14 18.89
CA PHE A 161 9.23 0.65 18.06
C PHE A 161 10.47 0.85 18.95
N ARG A 162 11.36 -0.15 19.00
CA ARG A 162 12.68 -0.01 19.62
C ARG A 162 13.67 0.36 18.52
N LYS A 163 14.04 1.64 18.51
CA LYS A 163 15.18 2.19 17.75
C LYS A 163 16.43 1.36 18.05
N GLN A 164 16.88 0.58 17.08
CA GLN A 164 18.13 -0.19 17.18
C GLN A 164 19.28 0.79 16.88
N ARG A 165 20.07 1.05 17.93
CA ARG A 165 21.33 1.80 17.85
C ARG A 165 22.32 1.00 17.00
N GLN A 166 23.10 1.76 16.24
CA GLN A 166 24.31 1.34 15.55
C GLN A 166 25.25 0.61 16.53
N GLY A 167 25.77 -0.53 16.10
CA GLY A 167 26.48 -1.48 16.94
C GLY A 167 27.83 -0.97 17.43
N ASP A 168 28.12 -1.29 18.69
CA ASP A 168 29.45 -1.30 19.27
C ASP A 168 30.27 -2.42 18.60
N THR A 169 31.43 -2.07 18.04
CA THR A 169 32.54 -3.00 17.89
C THR A 169 33.70 -2.44 18.68
N GLU A 170 33.84 -2.99 19.88
CA GLU A 170 35.02 -2.94 20.73
C GLU A 170 36.19 -3.58 19.96
N ASN A 171 37.22 -2.80 19.66
CA ASN A 171 38.54 -3.35 19.35
C ASN A 171 39.55 -2.74 20.32
N SER A 172 39.80 -3.48 21.41
CA SER A 172 40.96 -3.30 22.25
C SER A 172 42.21 -3.69 21.46
N GLN A 173 43.14 -2.75 21.25
CA GLN A 173 44.56 -3.08 21.11
C GLN A 173 45.41 -2.07 21.90
N LYS A 174 46.10 -2.63 22.91
CA LYS A 174 47.34 -2.12 23.50
C LYS A 174 48.35 -1.80 22.39
N MET A 175 49.14 -0.74 22.56
CA MET A 175 50.61 -0.84 22.47
C MET A 175 51.30 0.46 22.92
N ILE A 176 52.17 0.28 23.92
CA ILE A 176 53.39 1.02 24.30
C ILE A 176 53.24 2.48 24.72
#